data_AF-A0A484XP66-F1
#
_entry.id   AF-A0A484XP66-F1
#
_cell.length_a   1.000
_cell.length_b   1.000
_cell.length_c   1.000
_cell.angle_alpha   90.00
_cell.angle_beta   90.00
_cell.angle_gamma   90.00
#
_symmetry.space_group_name_H-M   'P 1'
#
loop_
_entity.id
_entity.type
_entity.pdbx_description
1 polymer ?
#
loop_
_entity_poly.entity_id
_entity_poly.type
_entity_poly.pdbx_seq_one_letter_code
_entity_poly.pdbx_strand_id
1 'polypeptide(L)'
;MSGLIEGSLKDLDTRMAEVRIARAKSFVRAERELKERVAKLHERLLTTKQDFHLTPDHVLMAVKTGLALAGRPPLEPVELAEAPSGSVFRMPALSGSWARCLEGLRHPHTQKIRPITFDHAVASGRDDVVLVHLNHRLVQMCLRLLRAEIWAQDDVKKLHRVTVRTVPDALFDGPAVVVVSRLVVTGGNHHRLHEELTVSGGYLRDQSFRREEGVTRVQQWLDEAKPITATPSLFDALRVRFDRQQEAILKAIDARSKERLRHLTNTLQIRRQQEIDDIGTVLDELKKAIQSELRKERQPEQLSLFTEDERTQLRRDIAALEARLARIPDERWMETRAIEARYAKLDDRTFPVAVIFIVPEGSAR
;
A
#
# COMPACT_ATOMS: atom_id res chain seq x y z
N MET A 1 18.96 -66.95 -56.04
CA MET A 1 17.93 -65.93 -56.36
C MET A 1 17.69 -65.11 -55.10
N SER A 2 18.38 -63.98 -55.05
CA SER A 2 18.33 -62.95 -54.02
C SER A 2 16.96 -62.26 -54.00
N GLY A 3 16.27 -62.31 -52.87
CA GLY A 3 15.08 -61.50 -52.59
C GLY A 3 15.26 -60.84 -51.23
N LEU A 4 16.19 -59.87 -51.16
CA LEU A 4 16.32 -58.98 -50.01
C LEU A 4 15.06 -58.11 -49.95
N ILE A 5 14.40 -58.15 -48.80
CA ILE A 5 13.22 -57.35 -48.47
C ILE A 5 13.65 -55.87 -48.43
N GLU A 6 13.25 -55.09 -49.43
CA GLU A 6 13.33 -53.62 -49.38
C GLU A 6 12.31 -53.09 -48.37
N GLY A 7 12.72 -52.94 -47.13
CA GLY A 7 12.00 -52.18 -46.10
C GLY A 7 12.56 -50.77 -45.99
N SER A 8 12.16 -49.87 -46.90
CA SER A 8 12.46 -48.43 -46.79
C SER A 8 11.34 -47.69 -46.03
N LEU A 9 11.28 -47.83 -44.71
CA LEU A 9 10.61 -46.83 -43.87
C LEU A 9 11.59 -45.66 -43.66
N LYS A 10 11.42 -44.58 -44.43
CA LYS A 10 12.29 -43.40 -44.43
C LYS A 10 11.90 -42.31 -43.43
N ASP A 11 10.77 -42.44 -42.73
CA ASP A 11 10.33 -41.45 -41.74
C ASP A 11 10.00 -42.11 -40.40
N LEU A 12 10.70 -41.66 -39.36
CA LEU A 12 10.41 -41.96 -37.96
C LEU A 12 9.25 -41.07 -37.50
N ASP A 13 8.17 -41.65 -36.98
CA ASP A 13 7.05 -40.89 -36.43
C ASP A 13 7.42 -40.25 -35.07
N THR A 14 7.88 -39.00 -35.11
CA THR A 14 8.34 -38.23 -33.94
C THR A 14 7.23 -37.44 -33.26
N ARG A 15 5.98 -37.50 -33.72
CA ARG A 15 4.88 -36.64 -33.24
C ARG A 15 4.65 -36.74 -31.73
N MET A 16 4.72 -37.95 -31.16
CA MET A 16 4.58 -38.14 -29.71
C MET A 16 5.75 -37.55 -28.91
N ALA A 17 6.97 -37.64 -29.44
CA ALA A 17 8.16 -37.05 -28.83
C ALA A 17 8.11 -35.51 -28.89
N GLU A 18 7.66 -34.95 -30.02
CA GLU A 18 7.46 -33.51 -30.21
C GLU A 18 6.39 -32.95 -29.26
N VAL A 19 5.26 -33.64 -29.07
CA VAL A 19 4.23 -33.24 -28.10
C VAL A 19 4.76 -33.27 -26.66
N ARG A 20 5.56 -34.28 -26.29
CA ARG A 20 6.19 -34.35 -24.96
C ARG A 20 7.21 -33.22 -24.76
N ILE A 21 8.04 -32.94 -25.76
CA ILE A 21 9.02 -31.83 -25.73
C ILE A 21 8.30 -30.48 -25.65
N ALA A 22 7.20 -30.29 -26.39
CA ALA A 22 6.41 -29.06 -26.35
C ALA A 22 5.78 -28.84 -24.96
N ARG A 23 5.22 -29.89 -24.33
CA ARG A 23 4.68 -29.83 -22.97
C ARG A 23 5.77 -29.55 -21.92
N ALA A 24 6.93 -30.18 -22.05
CA ALA A 24 8.07 -29.90 -21.17
C ALA A 24 8.56 -28.46 -21.33
N LYS A 25 8.69 -27.96 -22.57
CA LYS A 25 9.04 -26.56 -22.85
C LYS A 25 8.01 -25.58 -22.30
N SER A 26 6.70 -25.86 -22.43
CA SER A 26 5.66 -25.00 -21.86
C SER A 26 5.70 -24.99 -20.33
N PHE A 27 5.98 -26.13 -19.69
CA PHE A 27 6.11 -26.22 -18.25
C PHE A 27 7.32 -25.43 -17.74
N VAL A 28 8.50 -25.61 -18.35
CA VAL A 28 9.71 -24.87 -18.01
C VAL A 28 9.52 -23.37 -18.21
N ARG A 29 8.84 -22.97 -19.30
CA ARG A 29 8.49 -21.57 -19.53
C ARG A 29 7.55 -21.03 -18.45
N ALA A 30 6.51 -21.79 -18.08
CA ALA A 30 5.58 -21.38 -17.02
C ALA A 30 6.29 -21.25 -15.65
N GLU A 31 7.19 -22.17 -15.31
CA GLU A 31 7.99 -22.10 -14.09
C GLU A 31 8.92 -20.88 -14.09
N ARG A 32 9.57 -20.59 -15.23
CA ARG A 32 10.40 -19.40 -15.39
C ARG A 32 9.58 -18.12 -15.26
N GLU A 33 8.45 -18.03 -15.95
CA GLU A 33 7.53 -16.89 -15.83
C GLU A 33 7.02 -16.71 -14.40
N LEU A 34 6.76 -17.80 -13.68
CA LEU A 34 6.37 -17.76 -12.27
C LEU A 34 7.51 -17.23 -11.39
N LYS A 35 8.73 -17.74 -11.56
CA LYS A 35 9.93 -17.25 -10.85
C LYS A 35 10.17 -15.76 -11.09
N GLU A 36 10.07 -15.31 -12.35
CA GLU A 36 10.19 -13.90 -12.71
C GLU A 36 9.09 -13.04 -12.08
N ARG A 37 7.84 -13.52 -12.03
CA ARG A 37 6.74 -12.83 -11.33
C ARG A 37 6.99 -12.76 -9.82
N VAL A 38 7.45 -13.84 -9.20
CA VAL A 38 7.77 -13.87 -7.76
C VAL A 38 8.88 -12.89 -7.43
N ALA A 39 9.94 -12.84 -8.25
CA ALA A 39 11.04 -11.88 -8.08
C ALA A 39 10.54 -10.43 -8.16
N LYS A 40 9.74 -10.09 -9.19
CA LYS A 40 9.15 -8.74 -9.33
C LYS A 40 8.24 -8.36 -8.16
N LEU A 41 7.44 -9.32 -7.66
CA LEU A 41 6.59 -9.09 -6.48
C LEU A 41 7.43 -8.86 -5.21
N HIS A 42 8.54 -9.60 -5.07
CA HIS A 42 9.46 -9.42 -3.94
C HIS A 42 10.17 -8.06 -4.00
N GLU A 43 10.68 -7.65 -5.15
CA GLU A 43 11.27 -6.32 -5.35
C GLU A 43 10.25 -5.22 -5.02
N ARG A 44 9.02 -5.34 -5.55
CA ARG A 44 7.94 -4.39 -5.24
C ARG A 44 7.62 -4.33 -3.76
N LEU A 45 7.65 -5.47 -3.05
CA LEU A 45 7.47 -5.51 -1.60
C LEU A 45 8.60 -4.78 -0.87
N LEU A 46 9.86 -4.98 -1.27
CA LEU A 46 11.00 -4.30 -0.66
C LEU A 46 10.96 -2.79 -0.90
N THR A 47 10.69 -2.35 -2.13
CA THR A 47 10.51 -0.93 -2.46
C THR A 47 9.38 -0.33 -1.65
N THR A 48 8.22 -1.00 -1.55
CA THR A 48 7.10 -0.52 -0.73
C THR A 48 7.47 -0.41 0.74
N LYS A 49 8.22 -1.37 1.29
CA LYS A 49 8.69 -1.31 2.69
C LYS A 49 9.61 -0.11 2.92
N GLN A 50 10.50 0.18 1.97
CA GLN A 50 11.40 1.33 2.04
C GLN A 50 10.64 2.65 1.92
N ASP A 51 9.81 2.80 0.89
CA ASP A 51 9.06 4.03 0.58
C ASP A 51 8.12 4.45 1.72
N PHE A 52 7.47 3.48 2.38
CA PHE A 52 6.55 3.74 3.49
C PHE A 52 7.20 3.58 4.86
N HIS A 53 8.53 3.39 4.93
CA HIS A 53 9.27 3.16 6.15
C HIS A 53 8.64 2.09 7.06
N LEU A 54 8.21 0.97 6.49
CA LEU A 54 7.54 -0.13 7.20
C LEU A 54 8.56 -1.03 7.91
N THR A 55 9.35 -0.43 8.79
CA THR A 55 10.31 -1.14 9.63
C THR A 55 9.61 -1.74 10.86
N PRO A 56 10.11 -2.86 11.40
CA PRO A 56 9.61 -3.42 12.65
C PRO A 56 9.57 -2.37 13.78
N ASP A 57 10.59 -1.51 13.84
CA ASP A 57 10.70 -0.45 14.84
C ASP A 57 9.60 0.61 14.73
N HIS A 58 9.23 1.02 13.52
CA HIS A 58 8.13 1.98 13.32
C HIS A 58 6.77 1.36 13.66
N VAL A 59 6.55 0.09 13.34
CA VAL A 59 5.31 -0.60 13.73
C VAL A 59 5.25 -0.75 15.25
N LEU A 60 6.35 -1.14 15.89
CA LEU A 60 6.46 -1.20 17.35
C LEU A 60 6.20 0.17 18.00
N MET A 61 6.79 1.24 17.45
CA MET A 61 6.59 2.61 17.93
C MET A 61 5.11 3.01 17.83
N ALA A 62 4.45 2.76 16.69
CA ALA A 62 3.04 3.03 16.52
C ALA A 62 2.16 2.26 17.51
N VAL A 63 2.49 0.99 17.79
CA VAL A 63 1.76 0.19 18.78
C VAL A 63 1.99 0.71 20.20
N LYS A 64 3.25 1.02 20.58
CA LYS A 64 3.57 1.58 21.90
C LYS A 64 2.83 2.89 22.14
N THR A 65 2.88 3.82 21.19
CA THR A 65 2.17 5.11 21.28
C THR A 65 0.65 4.90 21.31
N GLY A 66 0.11 4.01 20.47
CA GLY A 66 -1.32 3.71 20.43
C GLY A 66 -1.86 3.08 21.72
N LEU A 67 -1.09 2.19 22.36
CA LEU A 67 -1.45 1.61 23.66
C LEU A 67 -1.44 2.67 24.77
N ALA A 68 -0.40 3.51 24.81
CA ALA A 68 -0.31 4.61 25.77
C ALA A 68 -1.48 5.59 25.64
N LEU A 69 -1.81 5.98 24.40
CA LEU A 69 -2.95 6.85 24.08
C LEU A 69 -4.31 6.27 24.53
N ALA A 70 -4.44 4.95 24.42
CA ALA A 70 -5.62 4.21 24.84
C ALA A 70 -5.66 3.87 26.34
N GLY A 71 -4.65 4.28 27.12
CA GLY A 71 -4.52 3.95 28.54
C GLY A 71 -4.39 2.44 28.79
N ARG A 72 -3.77 1.72 27.85
CA ARG A 72 -3.56 0.26 27.93
C ARG A 72 -2.13 -0.04 28.43
N PRO A 73 -1.93 -1.20 29.10
CA PRO A 73 -0.60 -1.58 29.54
C PRO A 73 0.39 -1.66 28.37
N PRO A 74 1.66 -1.32 28.59
CA PRO A 74 2.68 -1.40 27.54
C PRO A 74 3.00 -2.85 27.18
N LEU A 75 3.67 -3.04 26.04
CA LEU A 75 4.27 -4.32 25.68
C LEU A 75 5.47 -4.61 26.59
N GLU A 76 5.54 -5.84 27.12
CA GLU A 76 6.65 -6.27 27.98
C GLU A 76 7.73 -6.93 27.12
N PRO A 77 8.99 -6.45 27.11
CA PRO A 77 10.07 -7.12 26.39
C PRO A 77 10.33 -8.52 26.96
N VAL A 78 10.58 -9.50 26.08
CA VAL A 78 10.92 -10.87 26.47
C VAL A 78 12.08 -11.34 25.61
N GLU A 79 13.07 -11.98 26.22
CA GLU A 79 14.15 -12.63 25.50
C GLU A 79 13.70 -13.99 24.97
N LEU A 80 14.07 -14.28 23.74
CA LEU A 80 13.76 -15.55 23.07
C LEU A 80 15.04 -16.08 22.42
N ALA A 81 15.29 -17.38 22.55
CA ALA A 81 16.46 -18.01 21.94
C ALA A 81 16.50 -17.70 20.43
N GLU A 82 17.69 -17.35 19.94
CA GLU A 82 17.96 -17.03 18.53
C GLU A 82 17.22 -15.79 17.99
N ALA A 83 16.59 -14.98 18.86
CA ALA A 83 16.03 -13.68 18.48
C ALA A 83 16.95 -12.54 18.97
N PRO A 84 17.07 -11.42 18.21
CA PRO A 84 17.74 -10.22 18.68
C PRO A 84 17.09 -9.69 19.96
N SER A 85 17.88 -9.24 20.93
CA SER A 85 17.36 -8.63 22.16
C SER A 85 16.46 -7.44 21.83
N GLY A 86 15.32 -7.35 22.53
CA GLY A 86 14.34 -6.28 22.31
C GLY A 86 13.45 -6.43 21.06
N SER A 87 13.53 -7.53 20.31
CA SER A 87 12.68 -7.79 19.14
C SER A 87 11.39 -8.57 19.45
N VAL A 88 11.30 -9.15 20.65
CA VAL A 88 10.21 -10.03 21.09
C VAL A 88 9.53 -9.46 22.33
N PHE A 89 8.20 -9.54 22.37
CA PHE A 89 7.38 -8.94 23.41
C PHE A 89 6.28 -9.89 23.88
N ARG A 90 5.87 -9.77 25.14
CA ARG A 90 4.65 -10.38 25.65
C ARG A 90 3.50 -9.42 25.48
N MET A 91 2.38 -9.95 24.96
CA MET A 91 1.15 -9.19 24.86
C MET A 91 0.57 -8.97 26.26
N PRO A 92 0.23 -7.73 26.64
CA PRO A 92 -0.40 -7.47 27.93
C PRO A 92 -1.81 -8.08 27.98
N ALA A 93 -2.34 -8.23 29.20
CA ALA A 93 -3.72 -8.61 29.40
C ALA A 93 -4.65 -7.49 28.91
N LEU A 94 -5.21 -7.67 27.70
CA LEU A 94 -6.13 -6.73 27.08
C LEU A 94 -7.58 -7.18 27.32
N SER A 95 -8.44 -6.24 27.73
CA SER A 95 -9.86 -6.49 28.04
C SER A 95 -10.80 -5.71 27.12
N GLY A 96 -12.10 -6.07 27.16
CA GLY A 96 -13.14 -5.42 26.36
C GLY A 96 -12.91 -5.54 24.86
N SER A 97 -13.06 -4.45 24.12
CA SER A 97 -12.87 -4.41 22.65
C SER A 97 -11.47 -4.79 22.18
N TRP A 98 -10.48 -4.77 23.08
CA TRP A 98 -9.09 -5.13 22.82
C TRP A 98 -8.78 -6.61 23.09
N ALA A 99 -9.66 -7.36 23.77
CA ALA A 99 -9.44 -8.78 24.07
C ALA A 99 -9.21 -9.62 22.81
N ARG A 100 -9.87 -9.24 21.71
CA ARG A 100 -9.73 -9.87 20.40
C ARG A 100 -8.33 -9.70 19.78
N CYS A 101 -7.46 -8.85 20.34
CA CYS A 101 -6.05 -8.77 19.94
C CYS A 101 -5.22 -9.98 20.41
N LEU A 102 -5.77 -10.80 21.33
CA LEU A 102 -5.14 -12.03 21.82
C LEU A 102 -5.52 -13.26 20.99
N GLU A 103 -6.46 -13.12 20.04
CA GLU A 103 -6.88 -14.20 19.14
C GLU A 103 -5.69 -14.67 18.30
N GLY A 104 -5.45 -15.99 18.25
CA GLY A 104 -4.35 -16.59 17.48
C GLY A 104 -2.98 -16.63 18.18
N LEU A 105 -2.83 -16.01 19.36
CA LEU A 105 -1.57 -16.06 20.12
C LEU A 105 -1.31 -17.42 20.78
N ARG A 106 -2.37 -18.14 21.15
CA ARG A 106 -2.25 -19.47 21.76
C ARG A 106 -1.68 -20.45 20.76
N HIS A 107 -0.67 -21.20 21.19
CA HIS A 107 -0.13 -22.30 20.41
C HIS A 107 -1.21 -23.39 20.24
N PRO A 108 -1.47 -23.90 19.02
CA PRO A 108 -2.56 -24.86 18.77
C PRO A 108 -2.50 -26.11 19.65
N HIS A 109 -1.30 -26.68 19.82
CA HIS A 109 -1.09 -27.88 20.64
C HIS A 109 -0.90 -27.60 22.14
N THR A 110 0.07 -26.76 22.52
CA THR A 110 0.42 -26.55 23.95
C THR A 110 -0.50 -25.57 24.69
N GLN A 111 -1.36 -24.84 23.98
CA GLN A 111 -2.27 -23.81 24.52
C GLN A 111 -1.60 -22.65 25.25
N LYS A 112 -0.26 -22.62 25.32
CA LYS A 112 0.51 -21.51 25.89
C LYS A 112 0.40 -20.27 25.00
N ILE A 113 0.30 -19.10 25.62
CA ILE A 113 0.32 -17.82 24.89
C ILE A 113 1.75 -17.57 24.42
N ARG A 114 1.92 -17.49 23.10
CA ARG A 114 3.21 -17.20 22.48
C ARG A 114 3.51 -15.71 22.57
N PRO A 115 4.79 -15.33 22.76
CA PRO A 115 5.21 -13.95 22.58
C PRO A 115 5.01 -13.50 21.12
N ILE A 116 5.05 -12.20 20.92
CA ILE A 116 4.89 -11.54 19.64
C ILE A 116 6.19 -10.91 19.18
N THR A 117 6.35 -10.78 17.86
CA THR A 117 7.40 -9.96 17.24
C THR A 117 6.80 -9.14 16.09
N PHE A 118 7.44 -8.02 15.78
CA PHE A 118 7.11 -7.21 14.60
C PHE A 118 8.05 -7.51 13.42
N ASP A 119 9.11 -8.30 13.66
CA ASP A 119 10.10 -8.65 12.65
C ASP A 119 9.74 -9.98 11.96
N HIS A 120 9.65 -9.92 10.64
CA HIS A 120 9.40 -11.10 9.82
C HIS A 120 10.57 -12.08 9.86
N ALA A 121 11.81 -11.61 9.96
CA ALA A 121 12.98 -12.48 10.03
C ALA A 121 12.94 -13.32 11.32
N VAL A 122 12.54 -12.72 12.43
CA VAL A 122 12.42 -13.41 13.73
C VAL A 122 11.31 -14.45 13.71
N ALA A 123 10.17 -14.20 13.07
CA ALA A 123 9.05 -15.15 13.03
C ALA A 123 9.18 -16.25 11.97
N SER A 124 10.10 -16.12 11.01
CA SER A 124 10.19 -17.01 9.85
C SER A 124 10.61 -18.42 10.27
N GLY A 125 9.78 -19.43 9.93
CA GLY A 125 10.07 -20.83 10.22
C GLY A 125 9.91 -21.25 11.69
N ARG A 126 9.36 -20.37 12.53
CA ARG A 126 9.15 -20.61 13.97
C ARG A 126 7.67 -20.72 14.32
N ASP A 127 7.37 -21.57 15.30
CA ASP A 127 6.01 -21.78 15.83
C ASP A 127 5.83 -21.25 17.26
N ASP A 128 6.92 -20.90 17.93
CA ASP A 128 6.99 -20.42 19.31
C ASP A 128 6.77 -18.90 19.46
N VAL A 129 6.79 -18.13 18.37
CA VAL A 129 6.55 -16.69 18.32
C VAL A 129 5.49 -16.34 17.27
N VAL A 130 4.73 -15.26 17.48
CA VAL A 130 3.70 -14.79 16.54
C VAL A 130 4.11 -13.47 15.89
N LEU A 131 4.05 -13.42 14.56
CA LEU A 131 4.24 -12.19 13.81
C LEU A 131 3.02 -11.28 13.92
N VAL A 132 3.22 -10.09 14.50
CA VAL A 132 2.23 -9.02 14.51
C VAL A 132 2.52 -8.09 13.32
N HIS A 133 1.87 -8.39 12.19
CA HIS A 133 1.98 -7.61 10.96
C HIS A 133 0.96 -6.44 10.91
N LEU A 134 1.02 -5.61 9.87
CA LEU A 134 0.12 -4.45 9.70
C LEU A 134 -1.38 -4.80 9.77
N ASN A 135 -1.79 -5.94 9.21
CA ASN A 135 -3.19 -6.39 9.25
C ASN A 135 -3.60 -7.05 10.59
N HIS A 136 -2.70 -7.13 11.58
CA HIS A 136 -3.05 -7.67 12.89
C HIS A 136 -3.96 -6.68 13.63
N ARG A 137 -4.96 -7.18 14.36
CA ARG A 137 -5.98 -6.35 14.99
C ARG A 137 -5.41 -5.29 15.93
N LEU A 138 -4.37 -5.63 16.70
CA LEU A 138 -3.66 -4.69 17.57
C LEU A 138 -3.14 -3.48 16.78
N VAL A 139 -2.42 -3.75 15.68
CA VAL A 139 -1.80 -2.71 14.84
C VAL A 139 -2.87 -1.87 14.18
N GLN A 140 -3.90 -2.50 13.61
CA GLN A 140 -5.04 -1.79 13.01
C GLN A 140 -5.76 -0.88 14.02
N MET A 141 -5.96 -1.34 15.25
CA MET A 141 -6.58 -0.54 16.30
C MET A 141 -5.71 0.66 16.71
N CYS A 142 -4.41 0.43 16.95
CA CYS A 142 -3.47 1.50 17.29
C CYS A 142 -3.35 2.54 16.17
N LEU A 143 -3.18 2.11 14.91
CA LEU A 143 -3.11 3.02 13.76
C LEU A 143 -4.40 3.81 13.57
N ARG A 144 -5.56 3.19 13.77
CA ARG A 144 -6.85 3.89 13.69
C ARG A 144 -6.98 4.98 14.76
N LEU A 145 -6.52 4.72 15.98
CA LEU A 145 -6.53 5.71 17.06
C LEU A 145 -5.57 6.87 16.76
N LEU A 146 -4.32 6.56 16.39
CA LEU A 146 -3.34 7.58 16.02
C LEU A 146 -3.84 8.45 14.87
N ARG A 147 -4.48 7.85 13.87
CA ARG A 147 -5.08 8.59 12.76
C ARG A 147 -6.25 9.46 13.20
N ALA A 148 -7.02 9.06 14.22
CA ALA A 148 -8.10 9.88 14.75
C ALA A 148 -7.55 11.14 15.46
N GLU A 149 -6.44 11.02 16.19
CA GLU A 149 -5.78 12.15 16.86
C GLU A 149 -5.26 13.23 15.89
N ILE A 150 -5.00 12.86 14.63
CA ILE A 150 -4.65 13.81 13.56
C ILE A 150 -5.81 14.77 13.24
N TRP A 151 -7.06 14.39 13.54
CA TRP A 151 -8.25 15.19 13.24
C TRP A 151 -9.04 15.61 14.48
N ALA A 152 -8.63 15.15 15.66
CA ALA A 152 -9.23 15.55 16.93
C ALA A 152 -9.19 17.08 17.08
N GLN A 153 -10.29 17.65 17.55
CA GLN A 153 -10.35 19.06 17.93
C GLN A 153 -9.56 19.30 19.23
N ASP A 154 -9.23 20.56 19.48
CA ASP A 154 -8.31 20.97 20.56
C ASP A 154 -8.80 20.62 21.96
N ASP A 155 -10.10 20.43 22.14
CA ASP A 155 -10.79 20.02 23.35
C ASP A 155 -10.70 18.51 23.65
N VAL A 156 -10.50 17.68 22.62
CA VAL A 156 -10.45 16.19 22.74
C VAL A 156 -9.05 15.63 22.47
N LYS A 157 -8.16 16.40 21.84
CA LYS A 157 -6.83 15.90 21.44
C LYS A 157 -6.00 15.46 22.64
N LYS A 158 -5.35 14.31 22.50
CA LYS A 158 -4.39 13.77 23.46
C LYS A 158 -2.95 13.88 22.98
N LEU A 159 -2.75 14.29 21.73
CA LEU A 159 -1.44 14.48 21.11
C LEU A 159 -1.27 15.92 20.62
N HIS A 160 -0.13 16.51 20.99
CA HIS A 160 0.34 17.74 20.38
C HIS A 160 0.93 17.42 18.99
N ARG A 161 0.56 18.21 17.98
CA ARG A 161 1.06 18.06 16.60
C ARG A 161 2.28 18.93 16.31
N VAL A 162 2.97 19.36 17.36
CA VAL A 162 4.16 20.20 17.30
C VAL A 162 5.28 19.51 18.06
N THR A 163 6.47 19.48 17.48
CA THR A 163 7.67 18.95 18.15
C THR A 163 8.89 19.78 17.77
N VAL A 164 9.92 19.71 18.62
CA VAL A 164 11.23 20.32 18.37
C VAL A 164 12.25 19.21 18.28
N ARG A 165 13.06 19.23 17.23
CA ARG A 165 14.17 18.31 17.03
C ARG A 165 15.46 19.09 16.82
N THR A 166 16.57 18.49 17.19
CA THR A 166 17.91 19.05 17.01
C THR A 166 18.66 18.36 15.89
N VAL A 167 19.55 19.07 15.23
CA VAL A 167 20.46 18.55 14.21
C VAL A 167 21.89 19.04 14.49
N PRO A 168 22.92 18.31 14.04
CA PRO A 168 24.30 18.79 14.11
C PRO A 168 24.45 20.20 13.51
N ASP A 169 25.21 21.07 14.18
CA ASP A 169 25.38 22.49 13.79
C ASP A 169 25.92 22.66 12.36
N ALA A 170 26.62 21.65 11.81
CA ALA A 170 27.14 21.67 10.45
C ALA A 170 26.08 21.69 9.34
N LEU A 171 24.83 21.33 9.64
CA LEU A 171 23.74 21.23 8.65
C LEU A 171 22.95 22.54 8.52
N PHE A 172 22.94 23.37 9.57
CA PHE A 172 22.09 24.54 9.67
C PHE A 172 22.73 25.67 10.48
N ASP A 173 22.71 26.87 9.91
CA ASP A 173 23.12 28.09 10.60
C ASP A 173 22.01 28.71 11.48
N GLY A 174 20.80 28.13 11.48
CA GLY A 174 19.66 28.68 12.21
C GLY A 174 18.43 27.77 12.17
N PRO A 175 17.34 28.13 12.87
CA PRO A 175 16.19 27.26 12.97
C PRO A 175 15.45 27.13 11.65
N ALA A 176 14.91 25.94 11.42
CA ALA A 176 14.05 25.62 10.30
C ALA A 176 12.71 25.10 10.81
N VAL A 177 11.70 25.21 9.95
CA VAL A 177 10.38 24.62 10.19
C VAL A 177 10.06 23.67 9.06
N VAL A 178 9.57 22.49 9.44
CA VAL A 178 9.09 21.47 8.54
C VAL A 178 7.63 21.21 8.87
N VAL A 179 6.76 21.34 7.86
CA VAL A 179 5.33 21.08 7.98
C VAL A 179 5.01 19.82 7.21
N VAL A 180 4.46 18.85 7.93
CA VAL A 180 3.87 17.64 7.35
C VAL A 180 2.42 17.95 7.03
N SER A 181 2.03 17.74 5.77
CA SER A 181 0.69 18.04 5.28
C SER A 181 0.10 16.80 4.60
N ARG A 182 -1.22 16.63 4.71
CA ARG A 182 -1.95 15.63 3.94
C ARG A 182 -2.40 16.25 2.63
N LEU A 183 -1.94 15.69 1.52
CA LEU A 183 -2.42 16.01 0.18
C LEU A 183 -3.49 15.01 -0.22
N VAL A 184 -4.67 15.51 -0.55
CA VAL A 184 -5.77 14.73 -1.12
C VAL A 184 -6.03 15.26 -2.52
N VAL A 185 -5.88 14.40 -3.53
CA VAL A 185 -6.23 14.72 -4.91
C VAL A 185 -7.57 14.09 -5.23
N THR A 186 -8.53 14.93 -5.59
CA THR A 186 -9.87 14.52 -6.01
C THR A 186 -10.05 14.72 -7.51
N GLY A 187 -10.78 13.82 -8.16
CA GLY A 187 -11.25 13.98 -9.53
C GLY A 187 -12.75 14.22 -9.59
N GLY A 188 -13.36 13.87 -10.73
CA GLY A 188 -14.77 14.11 -10.99
C GLY A 188 -15.68 13.45 -9.96
N ASN A 189 -16.79 14.12 -9.67
CA ASN A 189 -17.73 13.75 -8.61
C ASN A 189 -17.05 13.61 -7.22
N HIS A 190 -15.96 14.34 -6.96
CA HIS A 190 -15.20 14.32 -5.70
C HIS A 190 -14.60 12.95 -5.34
N HIS A 191 -14.35 12.09 -6.34
CA HIS A 191 -13.66 10.83 -6.10
C HIS A 191 -12.22 11.08 -5.67
N ARG A 192 -11.83 10.53 -4.52
CA ARG A 192 -10.44 10.57 -4.06
C ARG A 192 -9.59 9.65 -4.92
N LEU A 193 -8.72 10.23 -5.74
CA LEU A 193 -7.84 9.51 -6.66
C LEU A 193 -6.48 9.22 -6.03
N HIS A 194 -6.00 10.11 -5.18
CA HIS A 194 -4.71 9.96 -4.51
C HIS A 194 -4.73 10.61 -3.13
N GLU A 195 -3.99 10.01 -2.21
CA GLU A 195 -3.79 10.55 -0.87
C GLU A 195 -2.37 10.22 -0.42
N GLU A 196 -1.66 11.22 0.07
CA GLU A 196 -0.32 11.05 0.62
C GLU A 196 0.00 12.12 1.68
N LEU A 197 1.05 11.87 2.45
CA LEU A 197 1.67 12.88 3.29
C LEU A 197 2.81 13.53 2.50
N THR A 198 2.76 14.85 2.40
CA THR A 198 3.83 15.67 1.83
C THR A 198 4.55 16.42 2.93
N VAL A 199 5.84 16.62 2.72
CA VAL A 199 6.69 17.38 3.63
C VAL A 199 7.11 18.66 2.92
N SER A 200 6.95 19.79 3.59
CA SER A 200 7.39 21.11 3.13
C SER A 200 8.26 21.75 4.20
N GLY A 201 9.44 22.23 3.84
CA GLY A 201 10.40 22.81 4.79
C GLY A 201 10.86 24.20 4.38
N GLY A 202 11.38 24.94 5.35
CA GLY A 202 12.09 26.19 5.08
C GLY A 202 12.81 26.73 6.30
N TYR A 203 13.74 27.64 6.05
CA TYR A 203 14.54 28.31 7.07
C TYR A 203 13.71 29.41 7.71
N LEU A 204 13.63 29.39 9.04
CA LEU A 204 12.85 30.31 9.84
C LEU A 204 13.77 31.35 10.50
N ARG A 205 14.15 32.37 9.71
CA ARG A 205 14.97 33.48 10.21
C ARG A 205 14.11 34.45 11.05
N ASP A 206 14.76 35.34 11.79
CA ASP A 206 14.07 36.30 12.67
C ASP A 206 13.01 37.16 11.96
N GLN A 207 13.28 37.54 10.70
CA GLN A 207 12.44 38.47 9.94
C GLN A 207 11.97 37.90 8.60
N SER A 208 12.40 36.70 8.21
CA SER A 208 12.05 36.13 6.91
C SER A 208 11.97 34.62 6.94
N PHE A 209 11.08 34.10 6.12
CA PHE A 209 11.00 32.68 5.82
C PHE A 209 11.52 32.41 4.40
N ARG A 210 12.47 31.49 4.28
CA ARG A 210 12.97 31.01 3.00
C ARG A 210 12.58 29.55 2.82
N ARG A 211 11.71 29.28 1.86
CA ARG A 211 11.34 27.92 1.45
C ARG A 211 12.57 27.14 0.97
N GLU A 212 12.67 25.88 1.37
CA GLU A 212 13.58 24.91 0.77
C GLU A 212 12.85 24.15 -0.34
N GLU A 213 13.37 24.20 -1.56
CA GLU A 213 12.76 23.56 -2.73
C GLU A 213 13.12 22.07 -2.80
N GLY A 214 14.30 21.70 -2.27
CA GLY A 214 14.81 20.34 -2.31
C GLY A 214 14.12 19.42 -1.30
N VAL A 215 13.28 18.51 -1.79
CA VAL A 215 12.59 17.48 -0.98
C VAL A 215 13.58 16.57 -0.27
N THR A 216 14.62 16.14 -0.99
CA THR A 216 15.67 15.27 -0.46
C THR A 216 16.38 15.92 0.72
N ARG A 217 16.60 17.24 0.65
CA ARG A 217 17.23 18.00 1.72
C ARG A 217 16.32 18.09 2.94
N VAL A 218 15.03 18.38 2.74
CA VAL A 218 14.05 18.39 3.84
C VAL A 218 13.90 17.01 4.48
N GLN A 219 13.98 15.94 3.70
CA GLN A 219 13.95 14.57 4.21
C GLN A 219 15.22 14.25 5.02
N GLN A 220 16.40 14.63 4.51
CA GLN A 220 17.66 14.50 5.24
C GLN A 220 17.61 15.19 6.60
N TRP A 221 16.97 16.36 6.68
CA TRP A 221 16.76 17.04 7.96
C TRP A 221 15.95 16.20 8.94
N LEU A 222 14.89 15.53 8.48
CA LEU A 222 14.06 14.68 9.33
C LEU A 222 14.75 13.38 9.73
N ASP A 223 15.60 12.85 8.87
CA ASP A 223 16.34 11.59 9.11
C ASP A 223 17.47 11.81 10.12
N GLU A 224 18.20 12.92 10.02
CA GLU A 224 19.33 13.23 10.93
C GLU A 224 18.88 13.88 12.25
N ALA A 225 17.68 14.47 12.29
CA ALA A 225 17.20 15.16 13.47
C ALA A 225 16.93 14.21 14.65
N LYS A 226 17.19 14.67 15.88
CA LYS A 226 16.91 13.93 17.12
C LYS A 226 15.88 14.67 17.97
N PRO A 227 14.91 13.98 18.59
CA PRO A 227 13.94 14.63 19.45
C PRO A 227 14.64 15.28 20.65
N ILE A 228 14.23 16.50 21.00
CA ILE A 228 14.70 17.21 22.19
C ILE A 228 13.53 17.81 22.97
N THR A 229 13.73 18.00 24.27
CA THR A 229 12.84 18.83 25.08
C THR A 229 13.34 20.27 25.01
N ALA A 230 12.66 21.11 24.24
CA ALA A 230 13.00 22.53 24.14
C ALA A 230 12.76 23.25 25.47
N THR A 231 13.64 24.19 25.82
CA THR A 231 13.40 25.13 26.92
C THR A 231 12.19 26.01 26.60
N PRO A 232 11.43 26.49 27.62
CA PRO A 232 10.28 27.36 27.37
C PRO A 232 10.62 28.62 26.56
N SER A 233 11.79 29.21 26.82
CA SER A 233 12.29 30.39 26.10
C SER A 233 12.56 30.10 24.62
N LEU A 234 13.19 28.97 24.30
CA LEU A 234 13.42 28.55 22.92
C LEU A 234 12.09 28.30 22.20
N PHE A 235 11.17 27.61 22.85
CA PHE A 235 9.86 27.32 22.28
C PHE A 235 9.05 28.59 22.01
N ASP A 236 9.05 29.54 22.93
CA ASP A 236 8.39 30.84 22.73
C ASP A 236 9.04 31.66 21.60
N ALA A 237 10.37 31.63 21.47
CA ALA A 237 11.06 32.28 20.36
C ALA A 237 10.65 31.67 19.00
N LEU A 238 10.60 30.34 18.92
CA LEU A 238 10.14 29.62 17.72
C LEU A 238 8.68 29.94 17.40
N ARG A 239 7.81 29.98 18.42
CA ARG A 239 6.39 30.32 18.28
C ARG A 239 6.21 31.72 17.70
N VAL A 240 6.87 32.73 18.27
CA VAL A 240 6.79 34.12 17.77
C VAL A 240 7.29 34.23 16.33
N ARG A 241 8.37 33.53 15.97
CA ARG A 241 8.86 33.50 14.58
C ARG A 241 7.87 32.81 13.64
N PHE A 242 7.27 31.70 14.07
CA PHE A 242 6.26 30.98 13.30
C PHE A 242 5.03 31.84 13.04
N ASP A 243 4.48 32.47 14.08
CA ASP A 243 3.29 33.34 13.99
C ASP A 243 3.52 34.49 12.98
N ARG A 244 4.71 35.10 13.00
CA ARG A 244 5.08 36.18 12.05
C ARG A 244 5.18 35.71 10.60
N GLN A 245 5.56 34.45 10.37
CA GLN A 245 5.84 33.91 9.04
C GLN A 245 4.77 32.93 8.55
N GLN A 246 3.63 32.84 9.26
CA GLN A 246 2.56 31.86 8.98
C GLN A 246 2.09 31.90 7.52
N GLU A 247 1.85 33.09 6.96
CA GLU A 247 1.41 33.21 5.56
C GLU A 247 2.45 32.70 4.56
N ALA A 248 3.74 32.96 4.82
CA ALA A 248 4.83 32.50 3.96
C ALA A 248 4.98 30.98 4.02
N ILE A 249 4.79 30.39 5.19
CA ILE A 249 4.79 28.94 5.40
C ILE A 249 3.60 28.30 4.66
N LEU A 250 2.40 28.88 4.78
CA LEU A 250 1.21 28.39 4.06
C LEU A 250 1.40 28.45 2.54
N LYS A 251 2.00 29.53 2.02
CA LYS A 251 2.35 29.64 0.59
C LYS A 251 3.33 28.55 0.15
N ALA A 252 4.30 28.18 0.99
CA ALA A 252 5.22 27.09 0.67
C ALA A 252 4.53 25.72 0.62
N ILE A 253 3.56 25.48 1.50
CA ILE A 253 2.74 24.26 1.51
C ILE A 253 1.88 24.18 0.24
N ASP A 254 1.21 25.27 -0.13
CA ASP A 254 0.41 25.34 -1.37
C ASP A 254 1.27 25.14 -2.63
N ALA A 255 2.43 25.80 -2.70
CA ALA A 255 3.36 25.61 -3.81
C ALA A 255 3.83 24.16 -3.92
N ARG A 256 4.10 23.50 -2.79
CA ARG A 256 4.45 22.08 -2.74
C ARG A 256 3.32 21.18 -3.22
N SER A 257 2.08 21.48 -2.82
CA SER A 257 0.87 20.77 -3.27
C SER A 257 0.75 20.80 -4.80
N LYS A 258 0.88 21.99 -5.39
CA LYS A 258 0.79 22.21 -6.85
C LYS A 258 1.92 21.56 -7.63
N GLU A 259 3.15 21.59 -7.11
CA GLU A 259 4.27 20.83 -7.69
C GLU A 259 3.95 19.34 -7.69
N ARG A 260 3.44 18.82 -6.58
CA ARG A 260 3.15 17.39 -6.45
C ARG A 260 1.99 16.95 -7.33
N LEU A 261 0.93 17.76 -7.45
CA LEU A 261 -0.17 17.52 -8.38
C LEU A 261 0.35 17.40 -9.81
N ARG A 262 1.23 18.32 -10.26
CA ARG A 262 1.83 18.26 -11.61
C ARG A 262 2.56 16.94 -11.88
N HIS A 263 3.30 16.43 -10.90
CA HIS A 263 3.96 15.12 -11.03
C HIS A 263 2.96 13.96 -11.03
N LEU A 264 1.92 14.02 -10.20
CA LEU A 264 0.90 12.97 -10.10
C LEU A 264 -0.01 12.91 -11.33
N THR A 265 -0.21 14.01 -12.06
CA THR A 265 -1.06 14.04 -13.26
C THR A 265 -0.70 12.93 -14.24
N ASN A 266 0.59 12.74 -14.54
CA ASN A 266 1.04 11.69 -15.45
C ASN A 266 0.75 10.29 -14.88
N THR A 267 1.01 10.07 -13.59
CA THR A 267 0.72 8.78 -12.94
C THR A 267 -0.77 8.47 -12.91
N LEU A 268 -1.62 9.48 -12.67
CA LEU A 268 -3.08 9.34 -12.69
C LEU A 268 -3.61 9.08 -14.10
N GLN A 269 -3.01 9.70 -15.12
CA GLN A 269 -3.34 9.42 -16.52
C GLN A 269 -2.97 7.98 -16.92
N ILE A 270 -1.80 7.49 -16.52
CA ILE A 270 -1.39 6.10 -16.74
C ILE A 270 -2.37 5.15 -16.04
N ARG A 271 -2.73 5.41 -14.77
CA ARG A 271 -3.72 4.61 -14.04
C ARG A 271 -5.09 4.61 -14.71
N ARG A 272 -5.56 5.77 -15.17
CA ARG A 272 -6.80 5.89 -15.94
C ARG A 272 -6.76 4.98 -17.16
N GLN A 273 -5.70 5.05 -17.95
CA GLN A 273 -5.57 4.23 -19.16
C GLN A 273 -5.54 2.74 -18.81
N GLN A 274 -4.80 2.38 -17.77
CA GLN A 274 -4.73 1.00 -17.30
C GLN A 274 -6.09 0.48 -16.82
N GLU A 275 -6.88 1.27 -16.10
CA GLU A 275 -8.25 0.89 -15.72
C GLU A 275 -9.15 0.68 -16.96
N ILE A 276 -9.00 1.51 -18.00
CA ILE A 276 -9.75 1.37 -19.27
C ILE A 276 -9.31 0.09 -20.02
N ASP A 277 -8.02 -0.21 -20.02
CA ASP A 277 -7.49 -1.40 -20.70
C ASP A 277 -7.86 -2.68 -19.93
N ASP A 278 -7.82 -2.65 -18.59
CA ASP A 278 -8.21 -3.76 -17.72
C ASP A 278 -9.70 -4.09 -17.89
N ILE A 279 -10.60 -3.09 -17.87
CA ILE A 279 -12.04 -3.34 -18.10
C ILE A 279 -12.27 -3.85 -19.53
N GLY A 280 -11.54 -3.32 -20.51
CA GLY A 280 -11.57 -3.81 -21.88
C GLY A 280 -11.19 -5.29 -21.97
N THR A 281 -10.12 -5.69 -21.28
CA THR A 281 -9.64 -7.07 -21.23
C THR A 281 -10.66 -8.00 -20.60
N VAL A 282 -11.24 -7.63 -19.46
CA VAL A 282 -12.28 -8.41 -18.78
C VAL A 282 -13.51 -8.60 -19.68
N LEU A 283 -13.97 -7.55 -20.35
CA LEU A 283 -15.10 -7.62 -21.27
C LEU A 283 -14.78 -8.45 -22.52
N ASP A 284 -13.55 -8.39 -23.03
CA ASP A 284 -13.11 -9.20 -24.17
C ASP A 284 -12.96 -10.69 -23.80
N GLU A 285 -12.52 -11.00 -22.58
CA GLU A 285 -12.50 -12.37 -22.03
C GLU A 285 -13.92 -12.91 -21.85
N LEU A 286 -14.83 -12.11 -21.27
CA LEU A 286 -16.24 -12.46 -21.14
C LEU A 286 -16.88 -12.72 -22.50
N LYS A 287 -16.61 -11.85 -23.49
CA LYS A 287 -17.08 -12.01 -24.87
C LYS A 287 -16.60 -13.34 -25.47
N LYS A 288 -15.31 -13.66 -25.33
CA LYS A 288 -14.73 -14.93 -25.83
C LYS A 288 -15.35 -16.14 -25.14
N ALA A 289 -15.57 -16.07 -23.82
CA ALA A 289 -16.22 -17.14 -23.06
C ALA A 289 -17.65 -17.40 -23.56
N ILE A 290 -18.47 -16.34 -23.70
CA ILE A 290 -19.84 -16.44 -24.21
C ILE A 290 -19.86 -17.00 -25.65
N GLN A 291 -18.96 -16.52 -26.52
CA GLN A 291 -18.85 -17.03 -27.89
C GLN A 291 -18.43 -18.50 -27.95
N SER A 292 -17.61 -18.96 -27.01
CA SER A 292 -17.20 -20.35 -26.89
C SER A 292 -18.38 -21.24 -26.48
N GLU A 293 -19.12 -20.84 -25.45
CA GLU A 293 -20.32 -21.58 -25.00
C GLU A 293 -21.40 -21.64 -26.08
N LEU A 294 -21.71 -20.51 -26.73
CA LEU A 294 -22.64 -20.48 -27.86
C LEU A 294 -22.21 -21.37 -29.04
N ARG A 295 -20.90 -21.61 -29.24
CA ARG A 295 -20.41 -22.54 -30.27
C ARG A 295 -20.55 -24.00 -29.85
N LYS A 296 -20.32 -24.32 -28.57
CA LYS A 296 -20.52 -25.67 -28.02
C LYS A 296 -21.98 -26.09 -28.09
N GLU A 297 -22.89 -25.19 -27.73
CA GLU A 297 -24.34 -25.45 -27.76
C GLU A 297 -24.90 -25.59 -29.19
N ARG A 298 -24.20 -25.07 -30.20
CA ARG A 298 -24.53 -25.26 -31.62
C ARG A 298 -24.02 -26.58 -32.21
N GLN A 299 -23.23 -27.37 -31.46
CA GLN A 299 -22.81 -28.69 -31.91
C GLN A 299 -23.97 -29.70 -31.73
N PRO A 300 -24.33 -30.47 -32.78
CA PRO A 300 -25.58 -31.25 -32.81
C PRO A 300 -25.61 -32.51 -31.93
N GLU A 301 -24.60 -32.78 -31.10
CA GLU A 301 -24.37 -34.14 -30.55
C GLU A 301 -25.34 -34.59 -29.44
N GLN A 302 -26.20 -33.72 -28.89
CA GLN A 302 -27.09 -34.10 -27.77
C GLN A 302 -28.55 -33.62 -27.86
N LEU A 303 -28.97 -32.96 -28.93
CA LEU A 303 -30.34 -32.42 -29.03
C LEU A 303 -31.45 -33.49 -29.18
N SER A 304 -31.08 -34.70 -29.57
CA SER A 304 -31.98 -35.85 -29.71
C SER A 304 -32.36 -36.53 -28.38
N LEU A 305 -31.67 -36.21 -27.28
CA LEU A 305 -31.89 -36.82 -25.96
C LEU A 305 -32.66 -35.93 -24.97
N PHE A 306 -32.91 -34.66 -25.32
CA PHE A 306 -33.60 -33.71 -24.44
C PHE A 306 -35.13 -33.74 -24.59
N THR A 307 -35.83 -33.57 -23.47
CA THR A 307 -37.29 -33.35 -23.36
C THR A 307 -37.71 -31.97 -23.89
N GLU A 308 -39.00 -31.73 -24.12
CA GLU A 308 -39.50 -30.43 -24.62
C GLU A 308 -39.23 -29.26 -23.67
N ASP A 309 -39.27 -29.51 -22.36
CA ASP A 309 -38.97 -28.51 -21.33
C ASP A 309 -37.48 -28.12 -21.35
N GLU A 310 -36.59 -29.10 -21.46
CA GLU A 310 -35.13 -28.88 -21.57
C GLU A 310 -34.76 -28.12 -22.85
N ARG A 311 -35.45 -28.40 -23.98
CA ARG A 311 -35.26 -27.64 -25.22
C ARG A 311 -35.72 -26.18 -25.10
N THR A 312 -36.78 -25.93 -24.34
CA THR A 312 -37.28 -24.58 -24.08
C THR A 312 -36.33 -23.80 -23.16
N GLN A 313 -35.77 -24.47 -22.15
CA GLN A 313 -34.75 -23.90 -21.28
C GLN A 313 -33.47 -23.56 -22.05
N LEU A 314 -32.96 -24.48 -22.88
CA LEU A 314 -31.78 -24.25 -23.71
C LEU A 314 -31.96 -23.06 -24.65
N ARG A 315 -33.14 -22.90 -25.27
CA ARG A 315 -33.44 -21.73 -26.12
C ARG A 315 -33.42 -20.43 -25.33
N ARG A 316 -33.90 -20.42 -24.09
CA ARG A 316 -33.85 -19.24 -23.21
C ARG A 316 -32.42 -18.90 -22.81
N ASP A 317 -31.60 -19.91 -22.53
CA ASP A 317 -30.20 -19.74 -22.16
C ASP A 317 -29.39 -19.18 -23.33
N ILE A 318 -29.57 -19.72 -24.55
CA ILE A 318 -28.98 -19.17 -25.79
C ILE A 318 -29.40 -17.71 -25.99
N ALA A 319 -30.70 -17.41 -25.87
CA ALA A 319 -31.20 -16.05 -26.03
C ALA A 319 -30.63 -15.09 -24.97
N ALA A 320 -30.44 -15.56 -23.73
CA ALA A 320 -29.81 -14.78 -22.67
C ALA A 320 -28.33 -14.52 -22.94
N LEU A 321 -27.59 -15.51 -23.45
CA LEU A 321 -26.19 -15.39 -23.85
C LEU A 321 -26.02 -14.43 -25.04
N GLU A 322 -26.87 -14.53 -26.06
CA GLU A 322 -26.88 -13.61 -27.21
C GLU A 322 -27.23 -12.18 -26.78
N ALA A 323 -28.23 -12.02 -25.90
CA ALA A 323 -28.57 -10.71 -25.34
C ALA A 323 -27.45 -10.12 -24.48
N ARG A 324 -26.72 -10.94 -23.71
CA ARG A 324 -25.55 -10.48 -22.94
C ARG A 324 -24.42 -10.07 -23.87
N LEU A 325 -24.12 -10.87 -24.91
CA LEU A 325 -23.11 -10.56 -25.91
C LEU A 325 -23.38 -9.22 -26.62
N ALA A 326 -24.64 -8.94 -26.92
CA ALA A 326 -25.06 -7.69 -27.54
C ALA A 326 -24.88 -6.46 -26.64
N ARG A 327 -24.93 -6.60 -25.31
CA ARG A 327 -24.76 -5.50 -24.34
C ARG A 327 -23.32 -5.12 -24.07
N ILE A 328 -22.36 -6.03 -24.29
CA ILE A 328 -20.94 -5.81 -23.96
C ILE A 328 -20.35 -4.52 -24.58
N PRO A 329 -20.63 -4.17 -25.86
CA PRO A 329 -20.13 -2.92 -26.45
C PRO A 329 -20.64 -1.66 -25.74
N ASP A 330 -21.94 -1.63 -25.40
CA ASP A 330 -22.55 -0.49 -24.71
C ASP A 330 -22.01 -0.36 -23.28
N GLU A 331 -21.88 -1.49 -22.58
CA GLU A 331 -21.26 -1.56 -21.25
C GLU A 331 -19.81 -1.09 -21.28
N ARG A 332 -19.03 -1.51 -22.28
CA ARG A 332 -17.64 -1.03 -22.47
C ARG A 332 -17.61 0.49 -22.60
N TRP A 333 -18.50 1.06 -23.39
CA TRP A 333 -18.57 2.50 -23.59
C TRP A 333 -18.99 3.24 -22.31
N MET A 334 -20.00 2.73 -21.59
CA MET A 334 -20.47 3.30 -20.32
C MET A 334 -19.39 3.26 -19.25
N GLU A 335 -18.73 2.11 -19.08
CA GLU A 335 -17.64 1.94 -18.10
C GLU A 335 -16.44 2.83 -18.44
N THR A 336 -16.06 2.90 -19.72
CA THR A 336 -15.00 3.81 -20.15
C THR A 336 -15.34 5.24 -19.76
N ARG A 337 -16.54 5.73 -20.12
CA ARG A 337 -16.98 7.08 -19.74
C ARG A 337 -17.03 7.30 -18.24
N ALA A 338 -17.44 6.32 -17.45
CA ALA A 338 -17.46 6.41 -16.00
C ALA A 338 -16.04 6.57 -15.43
N ILE A 339 -15.08 5.82 -15.95
CA ILE A 339 -13.65 5.97 -15.60
C ILE A 339 -13.16 7.36 -16.02
N GLU A 340 -13.42 7.80 -17.26
CA GLU A 340 -13.02 9.14 -17.72
C GLU A 340 -13.59 10.26 -16.86
N ALA A 341 -14.87 10.17 -16.49
CA ALA A 341 -15.53 11.11 -15.61
C ALA A 341 -14.88 11.14 -14.22
N ARG A 342 -14.50 9.98 -13.68
CA ARG A 342 -13.81 9.88 -12.38
C ARG A 342 -12.48 10.62 -12.37
N TYR A 343 -11.74 10.59 -13.47
CA TYR A 343 -10.43 11.23 -13.63
C TYR A 343 -10.49 12.68 -14.16
N ALA A 344 -11.68 13.20 -14.44
CA ALA A 344 -11.85 14.59 -14.90
C ALA A 344 -11.60 15.60 -13.77
N LYS A 345 -11.16 16.82 -14.11
CA LYS A 345 -11.02 17.97 -13.20
C LYS A 345 -10.30 17.62 -11.88
N LEU A 346 -8.99 17.39 -11.97
CA LEU A 346 -8.17 17.15 -10.79
C LEU A 346 -8.10 18.42 -9.92
N ASP A 347 -8.40 18.26 -8.63
CA ASP A 347 -8.35 19.30 -7.61
C ASP A 347 -7.48 18.81 -6.44
N ASP A 348 -6.56 19.65 -5.97
CA ASP A 348 -5.68 19.35 -4.84
C ASP A 348 -6.17 20.04 -3.56
N ARG A 349 -6.28 19.27 -2.49
CA ARG A 349 -6.61 19.77 -1.16
C ARG A 349 -5.52 19.39 -0.18
N THR A 350 -4.85 20.40 0.35
CA THR A 350 -3.75 20.21 1.30
C THR A 350 -4.12 20.68 2.69
N PHE A 351 -3.88 19.82 3.67
CA PHE A 351 -4.20 20.06 5.07
C PHE A 351 -2.92 19.93 5.91
N PRO A 352 -2.43 21.00 6.55
CA PRO A 352 -1.32 20.91 7.49
C PRO A 352 -1.69 19.99 8.67
N VAL A 353 -0.85 19.00 8.93
CA VAL A 353 -1.08 17.96 9.96
C VAL A 353 -0.19 18.20 11.17
N ALA A 354 1.12 18.40 10.95
CA ALA A 354 2.08 18.55 12.04
C ALA A 354 3.19 19.54 11.69
N VAL A 355 3.73 20.19 12.72
CA VAL A 355 4.84 21.14 12.62
C VAL A 355 6.04 20.60 13.40
N ILE A 356 7.19 20.57 12.75
CA ILE A 356 8.45 20.10 13.31
C ILE A 356 9.42 21.27 13.22
N PHE A 357 9.81 21.81 14.37
CA PHE A 357 10.91 22.77 14.44
C PHE A 357 12.22 22.01 14.47
N ILE A 358 13.18 22.46 13.68
CA ILE A 358 14.52 21.92 13.62
C ILE A 358 15.47 23.02 14.07
N VAL A 359 16.24 22.75 15.11
CA VAL A 359 17.21 23.70 15.68
C VAL A 359 18.62 23.10 15.65
N PRO A 360 19.67 23.91 15.48
CA PRO A 360 21.05 23.46 15.70
C PRO A 360 21.26 23.05 17.17
N GLU A 361 22.12 22.05 17.41
CA GLU A 361 22.48 21.59 18.77
C GLU A 361 23.02 22.72 19.65
N GLY A 362 23.79 23.65 19.09
CA GLY A 362 24.29 24.82 19.80
C GLY A 362 23.19 25.81 20.23
N SER A 363 22.06 25.82 19.53
CA SER A 363 20.90 26.67 19.85
C SER A 363 19.87 26.00 20.78
N ALA A 364 20.01 24.69 21.01
CA ALA A 364 19.12 23.90 21.86
C ALA A 364 19.49 23.95 23.36
N ARG A 365 20.68 24.46 23.70
CA ARG A 365 21.24 24.47 25.05
C ARG A 365 20.92 25.74 25.83
#